data_AF-A0A4R7JBD8-F1
#
_entry.id   AF-A0A4R7JBD8-F1
#
_cell.length_a   1.000
_cell.length_b   1.000
_cell.length_c   1.000
_cell.angle_alpha   90.00
_cell.angle_beta   90.00
_cell.angle_gamma   90.00
#
_symmetry.space_group_name_H-M   'P 1'
#
loop_
_entity.id
_entity.type
_entity.pdbx_description
1 polymer ?
#
loop_
_entity_poly.entity_id
_entity_poly.type
_entity_poly.pdbx_seq_one_letter_code
_entity_poly.pdbx_strand_id
1 'polypeptide(L)'
;MVDMRWPGRELVVLRTAVTIVLSLLIGQAGWAAAFLGGDPAWYDQHRFFAPVTAIAAVLMGLCFVAYRRTAGGVLLGLAALVVVMIFAQYLIGTLGMAAPHIFLGVLTAMAGTALTSWTYRRRLPVTVPEGTGNG
;
A
#
# COMPACT_ATOMS: atom_id res chain seq x y z
N MET A 1 2.97 32.68 -3.03
CA MET A 1 3.28 31.99 -1.76
C MET A 1 2.33 30.79 -1.68
N VAL A 2 2.85 29.56 -1.80
CA VAL A 2 2.02 28.36 -1.62
C VAL A 2 1.82 28.20 -0.11
N ASP A 3 0.58 28.37 0.36
CA ASP A 3 0.24 28.17 1.77
C ASP A 3 0.44 26.67 2.10
N MET A 4 1.59 26.34 2.69
CA MET A 4 2.01 24.96 2.95
C MET A 4 1.33 24.47 4.22
N ARG A 5 0.01 24.26 4.14
CA ARG A 5 -0.75 23.61 5.21
C ARG A 5 -0.35 22.14 5.28
N TRP A 6 0.30 21.75 6.37
CA TRP A 6 0.65 20.36 6.64
C TRP A 6 -0.59 19.46 6.60
N PRO A 7 -0.52 18.28 5.96
CA PRO A 7 -1.61 17.32 6.01
C PRO A 7 -1.89 16.94 7.47
N GLY A 8 -3.16 16.82 7.83
CA GLY A 8 -3.55 16.36 9.17
C GLY A 8 -2.95 14.98 9.47
N ARG A 9 -2.75 14.70 10.77
CA ARG A 9 -2.05 13.50 11.28
C ARG A 9 -2.53 12.21 10.63
N GLU A 10 -3.83 12.09 10.40
CA GLU A 10 -4.47 10.93 9.78
C GLU A 10 -3.94 10.65 8.35
N LEU A 11 -3.80 11.69 7.54
CA LEU A 11 -3.26 11.55 6.18
C LEU A 11 -1.78 11.19 6.19
N VAL A 12 -1.01 11.70 7.15
CA VAL A 12 0.39 11.31 7.32
C VAL A 12 0.47 9.82 7.60
N VAL A 13 -0.31 9.31 8.56
CA VAL A 13 -0.34 7.87 8.89
C VAL A 13 -0.73 7.02 7.69
N LEU A 14 -1.82 7.37 6.99
CA LEU A 14 -2.25 6.61 5.80
C LEU A 14 -1.20 6.61 4.70
N ARG A 15 -0.57 7.77 4.42
CA ARG A 15 0.49 7.90 3.40
C ARG A 15 1.73 7.09 3.79
N THR A 16 2.18 7.17 5.04
CA THR A 16 3.30 6.36 5.53
C THR A 16 3.00 4.87 5.39
N ALA A 17 1.80 4.43 5.78
CA ALA A 17 1.43 3.02 5.70
C ALA A 17 1.44 2.48 4.26
N VAL A 18 0.82 3.19 3.30
CA VAL A 18 0.82 2.77 1.89
C VAL A 18 2.22 2.82 1.28
N THR A 19 3.05 3.79 1.67
CA THR A 19 4.43 3.88 1.18
C THR A 19 5.27 2.70 1.66
N ILE A 20 5.15 2.30 2.93
CA ILE A 20 5.84 1.12 3.46
C ILE A 20 5.44 -0.13 2.66
N VAL A 21 4.13 -0.35 2.46
CA VAL A 21 3.64 -1.49 1.69
C VAL A 21 4.13 -1.44 0.24
N LEU A 22 4.08 -0.28 -0.42
CA LEU A 22 4.58 -0.13 -1.79
C LEU A 22 6.08 -0.42 -1.89
N SER A 23 6.89 0.07 -0.94
CA SER A 23 8.33 -0.22 -0.90
C SER A 23 8.59 -1.72 -0.75
N LEU A 24 7.82 -2.42 0.08
CA LEU A 24 7.93 -3.88 0.23
C LEU A 24 7.51 -4.62 -1.04
N LEU A 25 6.44 -4.19 -1.72
CA LEU A 25 6.01 -4.77 -3.00
C LEU A 25 7.09 -4.61 -4.08
N ILE A 26 7.71 -3.43 -4.17
CA ILE A 26 8.81 -3.18 -5.10
C ILE A 26 10.02 -4.04 -4.74
N GLY A 27 10.37 -4.15 -3.45
CA GLY A 27 11.44 -5.02 -2.97
C GLY A 27 11.20 -6.49 -3.31
N GLN A 28 9.99 -6.99 -3.06
CA GLN A 28 9.57 -8.36 -3.40
C GLN A 28 9.71 -8.65 -4.89
N ALA A 29 9.29 -7.71 -5.74
CA ALA A 29 9.46 -7.82 -7.19
C ALA A 29 10.94 -7.80 -7.60
N GLY A 30 11.75 -6.93 -6.97
CA GLY A 30 13.19 -6.85 -7.23
C GLY A 30 13.94 -8.14 -6.88
N TRP A 31 13.69 -8.71 -5.70
CA TRP A 31 14.30 -9.98 -5.29
C TRP A 31 13.84 -11.15 -6.16
N ALA A 32 12.55 -11.20 -6.52
CA ALA A 32 12.05 -12.20 -7.44
C ALA A 32 12.69 -12.09 -8.83
N ALA A 33 12.86 -10.86 -9.35
CA ALA A 33 13.52 -10.64 -10.63
C ALA A 33 15.00 -11.04 -10.60
N ALA A 34 15.73 -10.74 -9.51
CA ALA A 34 17.12 -11.15 -9.35
C ALA A 34 17.28 -12.68 -9.30
N PHE A 35 16.37 -13.36 -8.59
CA PHE A 35 16.29 -14.83 -8.58
C PHE A 35 16.05 -15.41 -9.98
N LEU A 36 15.06 -14.88 -10.71
CA LEU A 36 14.78 -15.27 -12.09
C LEU A 36 15.94 -14.95 -13.05
N GLY A 37 16.77 -13.97 -12.70
CA GLY A 37 18.03 -13.63 -13.39
C GLY A 37 19.18 -14.61 -13.14
N GLY A 38 18.99 -15.64 -12.31
CA GLY A 38 19.95 -16.72 -12.10
C GLY A 38 20.75 -16.65 -10.80
N ASP A 39 20.46 -15.70 -9.90
CA ASP A 39 21.11 -15.63 -8.58
C ASP A 39 20.20 -16.21 -7.49
N PRO A 40 20.42 -17.48 -7.06
CA PRO A 40 19.54 -18.18 -6.13
C PRO A 40 19.51 -17.57 -4.73
N ALA A 41 20.51 -16.78 -4.33
CA ALA A 41 20.55 -16.17 -3.00
C ALA A 41 19.37 -15.20 -2.76
N TRP A 42 18.83 -14.59 -3.81
CA TRP A 42 17.70 -13.67 -3.69
C TRP A 42 16.36 -14.36 -3.44
N TYR A 43 16.25 -15.67 -3.68
CA TYR A 43 15.05 -16.43 -3.33
C TYR A 43 14.81 -16.42 -1.83
N ASP A 44 15.86 -16.61 -1.02
CA ASP A 44 15.74 -16.62 0.44
C ASP A 44 15.31 -15.25 0.97
N GLN A 45 15.81 -14.17 0.37
CA GLN A 45 15.40 -12.81 0.71
C GLN A 45 13.93 -12.57 0.36
N HIS A 46 13.51 -12.94 -0.85
CA HIS A 46 12.11 -12.86 -1.29
C HIS A 46 11.20 -13.63 -0.31
N ARG A 47 11.57 -14.87 0.02
CA ARG A 47 10.83 -15.75 0.95
C ARG A 47 10.77 -15.19 2.36
N PHE A 48 11.88 -14.68 2.90
CA PHE A 48 11.94 -14.13 4.26
C PHE A 48 11.07 -12.88 4.42
N PHE A 49 11.04 -12.01 3.41
CA PHE A 49 10.23 -10.78 3.46
C PHE A 49 8.76 -10.97 3.05
N ALA A 50 8.37 -12.14 2.53
CA ALA A 50 6.97 -12.44 2.24
C ALA A 50 6.05 -12.29 3.47
N PRO A 51 6.34 -12.92 4.64
CA PRO A 51 5.53 -12.69 5.86
C PRO A 51 5.62 -11.25 6.37
N VAL A 52 6.77 -10.58 6.23
CA VAL A 52 6.93 -9.16 6.60
C VAL A 52 5.98 -8.28 5.79
N THR A 53 5.87 -8.54 4.49
CA THR A 53 4.96 -7.84 3.58
C THR A 53 3.50 -8.08 3.95
N ALA A 54 3.14 -9.33 4.30
CA ALA A 54 1.79 -9.67 4.76
C ALA A 54 1.42 -8.95 6.07
N ILE A 55 2.33 -8.92 7.05
CA ILE A 55 2.11 -8.21 8.32
C ILE A 55 1.96 -6.70 8.07
N ALA A 56 2.83 -6.10 7.26
CA ALA A 56 2.73 -4.68 6.90
C ALA A 56 1.40 -4.35 6.19
N ALA A 57 0.91 -5.26 5.34
CA ALA A 57 -0.39 -5.10 4.69
C ALA A 57 -1.54 -5.11 5.69
N VAL A 58 -1.52 -6.01 6.69
CA VAL A 58 -2.52 -6.02 7.79
C VAL A 58 -2.49 -4.70 8.54
N LEU A 59 -1.31 -4.24 8.97
CA LEU A 59 -1.17 -2.97 9.69
C LEU A 59 -1.68 -1.78 8.86
N MET A 60 -1.36 -1.74 7.56
CA MET A 60 -1.90 -0.75 6.64
C MET A 60 -3.44 -0.84 6.59
N GLY A 61 -4.02 -2.04 6.43
CA GLY A 61 -5.46 -2.24 6.44
C GLY A 61 -6.12 -1.72 7.72
N LEU A 62 -5.52 -1.98 8.88
CA LEU A 62 -5.98 -1.45 10.17
C LEU A 62 -5.94 0.08 10.21
N CYS A 63 -4.90 0.72 9.66
CA CYS A 63 -4.86 2.18 9.53
C CYS A 63 -6.02 2.70 8.66
N PHE A 64 -6.33 2.07 7.53
CA PHE A 64 -7.45 2.48 6.67
C PHE A 64 -8.80 2.29 7.36
N VAL A 65 -8.98 1.22 8.15
CA VAL A 65 -10.19 1.01 8.94
C VAL A 65 -10.31 2.06 10.05
N ALA A 66 -9.23 2.33 10.78
CA ALA A 66 -9.19 3.33 11.85
C ALA A 66 -9.52 4.73 11.33
N TYR A 67 -8.99 5.10 10.17
CA TYR A 67 -9.21 6.40 9.53
C TYR A 67 -10.21 6.33 8.36
N ARG A 68 -11.19 5.41 8.42
CA ARG A 68 -12.15 5.16 7.33
C ARG A 68 -12.94 6.39 6.88
N ARG A 69 -13.22 7.32 7.81
CA ARG A 69 -13.93 8.58 7.50
C ARG A 69 -13.07 9.50 6.63
N THR A 70 -11.76 9.53 6.88
CA THR A 70 -10.78 10.31 6.11
C THR A 70 -10.43 9.65 4.78
N ALA A 71 -10.27 8.32 4.77
CA ALA A 71 -9.99 7.55 3.57
C ALA A 71 -11.16 7.59 2.57
N GLY A 72 -12.40 7.41 3.05
CA GLY A 72 -13.58 7.22 2.20
C GLY A 72 -13.68 5.78 1.65
N GLY A 73 -14.86 5.43 1.14
CA GLY A 73 -15.19 4.05 0.75
C GLY A 73 -14.31 3.47 -0.36
N VAL A 74 -13.97 4.27 -1.37
CA VAL A 74 -13.13 3.82 -2.51
C VAL A 74 -11.74 3.38 -2.03
N LEU A 75 -11.09 4.19 -1.19
CA LEU A 75 -9.77 3.87 -0.68
C LEU A 75 -9.80 2.72 0.33
N LEU A 76 -10.87 2.62 1.13
CA LEU A 76 -11.05 1.48 2.03
C LEU A 76 -11.20 0.16 1.26
N GLY A 77 -11.99 0.16 0.18
CA GLY A 77 -12.15 -0.99 -0.70
C GLY A 77 -10.84 -1.36 -1.41
N LEU A 78 -10.09 -0.37 -1.89
CA LEU A 78 -8.80 -0.59 -2.54
C LEU A 78 -7.73 -1.10 -1.56
N ALA A 79 -7.71 -0.59 -0.32
CA ALA A 79 -6.84 -1.10 0.73
C ALA A 79 -7.18 -2.56 1.08
N ALA A 80 -8.46 -2.90 1.21
CA ALA A 80 -8.91 -4.27 1.44
C ALA A 80 -8.49 -5.20 0.28
N LEU A 81 -8.67 -4.76 -0.97
CA LEU A 81 -8.23 -5.51 -2.15
C LEU A 81 -6.72 -5.78 -2.11
N VAL A 82 -5.89 -4.76 -1.85
CA VAL A 82 -4.44 -4.93 -1.75
C VAL A 82 -4.05 -5.91 -0.65
N VAL A 83 -4.70 -5.86 0.52
CA VAL A 83 -4.47 -6.84 1.59
C VAL A 83 -4.78 -8.26 1.09
N VAL A 84 -5.96 -8.48 0.52
CA VAL A 84 -6.37 -9.79 0.00
C VAL A 84 -5.38 -10.29 -1.07
N MET A 85 -4.96 -9.43 -1.99
CA MET A 85 -4.00 -9.79 -3.04
C MET A 85 -2.64 -10.18 -2.47
N ILE A 86 -2.14 -9.50 -1.43
CA ILE A 86 -0.87 -9.85 -0.77
C ILE A 86 -0.97 -11.21 -0.07
N PHE A 87 -2.09 -11.52 0.59
CA PHE A 87 -2.31 -12.86 1.16
C PHE A 87 -2.45 -13.94 0.10
N ALA A 88 -3.13 -13.64 -1.01
CA ALA A 88 -3.19 -14.55 -2.16
C ALA A 88 -1.78 -14.81 -2.73
N GLN A 89 -0.95 -13.77 -2.84
CA GLN A 89 0.45 -13.93 -3.26
C GLN A 89 1.25 -14.82 -2.32
N TYR A 90 1.10 -14.62 -1.01
CA TYR A 90 1.75 -15.45 0.00
C TYR A 90 1.33 -16.92 -0.17
N LEU A 91 0.03 -17.20 -0.27
CA LEU A 91 -0.49 -18.56 -0.42
C LEU A 91 -0.01 -19.22 -1.72
N ILE A 92 -0.19 -18.56 -2.86
CA ILE A 92 0.23 -19.08 -4.18
C ILE A 92 1.75 -19.34 -4.19
N GLY A 93 2.52 -18.45 -3.57
CA GLY A 93 3.98 -18.61 -3.42
C GLY A 93 4.33 -19.86 -2.60
N THR A 94 3.65 -20.10 -1.47
CA THR A 94 3.85 -21.32 -0.66
C THR A 94 3.43 -22.61 -1.36
N LEU A 95 2.47 -22.52 -2.30
CA LEU A 95 2.03 -23.65 -3.12
C LEU A 95 2.94 -23.93 -4.32
N GLY A 96 3.98 -23.11 -4.55
CA GLY A 96 4.93 -23.29 -5.65
C GLY A 96 4.36 -22.99 -7.04
N MET A 97 3.20 -22.34 -7.13
CA MET A 97 2.53 -22.07 -8.40
C MET A 97 3.12 -20.81 -9.08
N ALA A 98 4.29 -20.97 -9.71
CA ALA A 98 5.10 -19.85 -10.21
C ALA A 98 4.37 -18.94 -11.23
N ALA A 99 3.72 -19.50 -12.26
CA ALA A 99 3.07 -18.71 -13.30
C ALA A 99 1.95 -17.77 -12.76
N PRO A 100 0.93 -18.27 -12.02
CA PRO A 100 -0.06 -17.38 -11.43
C PRO A 100 0.53 -16.45 -10.37
N HIS A 101 1.58 -16.88 -9.65
CA HIS A 101 2.26 -16.03 -8.67
C HIS A 101 2.93 -14.81 -9.31
N ILE A 102 3.61 -14.99 -10.43
CA ILE A 102 4.28 -13.90 -11.15
C ILE A 102 3.23 -12.92 -11.70
N PHE A 103 2.21 -13.44 -12.38
CA PHE A 103 1.16 -12.61 -12.96
C PHE A 103 0.39 -11.80 -11.90
N LEU A 104 -0.11 -12.48 -10.85
CA LEU A 104 -0.81 -11.81 -9.77
C LEU A 104 0.12 -10.88 -8.97
N GLY A 105 1.41 -11.17 -8.89
CA GLY A 105 2.42 -10.29 -8.30
C GLY A 105 2.50 -8.94 -9.00
N VAL A 106 2.50 -8.92 -10.34
CA VAL A 106 2.46 -7.67 -11.12
C VAL A 106 1.17 -6.91 -10.84
N LEU A 107 0.02 -7.58 -10.86
CA LEU A 107 -1.27 -6.93 -10.56
C LEU A 107 -1.30 -6.36 -9.13
N THR A 108 -0.70 -7.07 -8.17
CA THR A 108 -0.59 -6.63 -6.76
C THR A 108 0.26 -5.36 -6.65
N ALA A 109 1.40 -5.30 -7.35
CA ALA A 109 2.23 -4.09 -7.41
C ALA A 109 1.49 -2.91 -8.05
N MET A 110 0.72 -3.14 -9.12
CA MET A 110 -0.11 -2.11 -9.75
C MET A 110 -1.21 -1.61 -8.82
N ALA A 111 -1.90 -2.50 -8.12
CA ALA A 111 -2.93 -2.14 -7.14
C ALA A 111 -2.34 -1.35 -5.95
N GLY A 112 -1.18 -1.77 -5.43
CA GLY A 112 -0.45 -1.03 -4.40
C GLY A 112 0.00 0.35 -4.86
N THR A 113 0.42 0.48 -6.12
CA THR A 113 0.76 1.77 -6.74
C THR A 113 -0.47 2.67 -6.87
N ALA A 114 -1.60 2.12 -7.32
CA ALA A 114 -2.86 2.84 -7.43
C ALA A 114 -3.35 3.33 -6.05
N LEU A 115 -3.32 2.45 -5.04
CA LEU A 115 -3.66 2.78 -3.66
C LEU A 115 -2.80 3.92 -3.14
N THR A 116 -1.49 3.83 -3.34
CA THR A 116 -0.54 4.87 -2.91
C THR A 116 -0.83 6.19 -3.61
N SER A 117 -0.94 6.19 -4.94
CA SER A 117 -1.22 7.37 -5.75
C SER A 117 -2.51 8.07 -5.31
N TRP A 118 -3.61 7.33 -5.15
CA TRP A 118 -4.89 7.90 -4.72
C TRP A 118 -4.87 8.37 -3.26
N THR A 119 -4.15 7.69 -2.37
CA THR A 119 -3.97 8.12 -0.98
C THR A 119 -3.23 9.45 -0.90
N TYR A 120 -2.20 9.66 -1.73
CA TYR A 120 -1.49 10.93 -1.81
C TYR A 120 -2.35 12.07 -2.42
N ARG A 121 -3.31 11.75 -3.30
CA ARG A 121 -4.25 12.73 -3.85
C ARG A 121 -5.33 13.17 -2.86
N ARG A 122 -5.55 12.46 -1.75
CA ARG A 122 -6.52 12.87 -0.72
C ARG A 122 -6.09 14.17 -0.05
N ARG A 123 -7.05 15.07 0.09
CA ARG A 123 -6.97 16.31 0.86
C ARG A 123 -8.01 16.25 1.96
N LEU A 124 -7.68 16.75 3.15
CA LEU A 124 -8.69 16.95 4.19
C LEU A 124 -9.60 18.12 3.77
N PRO A 125 -10.89 18.10 4.12
CA PRO A 125 -11.75 19.27 3.94
C PRO A 125 -11.11 20.48 4.62
N VAL A 126 -11.01 21.60 3.90
CA VAL A 126 -10.60 22.87 4.53
C VAL A 126 -11.79 23.34 5.37
N THR A 127 -11.64 23.32 6.69
CA THR A 127 -12.55 24.06 7.57
C THR A 127 -12.29 25.55 7.32
N VAL A 128 -13.18 26.20 6.55
CA VAL A 128 -13.22 27.66 6.47
C VAL A 128 -13.73 28.15 7.82
N PRO A 129 -13.03 29.04 8.54
CA PRO A 129 -13.58 29.65 9.74
C PRO A 129 -14.87 30.40 9.37
N GLU A 130 -16.00 30.01 9.95
CA GLU A 130 -17.21 30.84 9.93
C GLU A 130 -16.89 32.13 10.70
N GLY A 131 -16.65 33.25 10.01
CA GLY A 131 -16.38 34.50 10.73
C GLY A 131 -15.76 35.69 10.01
N THR A 132 -15.86 35.83 8.67
CA THR A 132 -15.52 37.12 8.02
C THR A 132 -16.65 37.64 7.10
N GLY A 133 -17.89 37.39 7.51
CA GLY A 133 -19.02 38.20 7.05
C GLY A 133 -19.20 39.38 8.01
N ASN A 134 -18.40 40.44 7.84
CA ASN A 134 -18.74 41.74 8.42
C ASN A 134 -19.45 42.54 7.33
N GLY A 135 -20.66 42.98 7.67
CA GLY A 135 -21.48 43.87 6.85
C GLY A 135 -20.90 45.28 6.73
#